data_AF-A0A7Y4XMW9-F1
#
_entry.id   AF-A0A7Y4XMW9-F1
#
_cell.length_a   1.000
_cell.length_b   1.000
_cell.length_c   1.000
_cell.angle_alpha   90.00
_cell.angle_beta   90.00
_cell.angle_gamma   90.00
#
_symmetry.space_group_name_H-M   'P 1'
#
loop_
_entity.id
_entity.type
_entity.pdbx_description
1 polymer ?
#
loop_
_entity_poly.entity_id
_entity_poly.type
_entity_poly.pdbx_seq_one_letter_code
_entity_poly.pdbx_strand_id
1 'polypeptide(L)'
;MKQLMGFLILAGLAISCQKNEIVTSELTGNQTTYALQQSSQYSVSGTVVFNERKDGKINAVIKLEGLHEDLKLPVHLHLGNIGTTGADVALLLNPVDGITGKSETNFNQLADESAIDYKRLINLEACVKIHLGDTGADRDVVLAAGNIGSSVSVSTPGGRVGIAVCKSE
;
A
#
# COMPACT_ATOMS: atom_id res chain seq x y z
N MET A 1 -48.78 48.51 -18.97
CA MET A 1 -47.32 48.38 -19.15
C MET A 1 -46.97 46.96 -18.69
N LYS A 2 -47.08 45.88 -19.47
CA LYS A 2 -46.47 45.50 -20.76
C LYS A 2 -44.94 45.51 -20.74
N GLN A 3 -44.37 44.31 -20.94
CA GLN A 3 -43.02 43.94 -21.40
C GLN A 3 -41.94 43.84 -20.32
N LEU A 4 -40.97 42.91 -20.34
CA LEU A 4 -40.61 41.78 -21.22
C LEU A 4 -39.63 40.92 -20.38
N MET A 5 -39.80 39.60 -20.28
CA MET A 5 -38.95 38.57 -20.89
C MET A 5 -37.42 38.73 -20.73
N GLY A 6 -36.79 37.72 -20.13
CA GLY A 6 -35.34 37.54 -20.14
C GLY A 6 -34.89 36.28 -19.39
N PHE A 7 -35.36 35.10 -19.81
CA PHE A 7 -34.83 33.83 -19.31
C PHE A 7 -33.45 33.60 -19.94
N LEU A 8 -32.38 33.88 -19.18
CA LEU A 8 -31.02 33.56 -19.58
C LEU A 8 -30.74 32.09 -19.24
N ILE A 9 -30.83 31.24 -20.25
CA ILE A 9 -30.40 29.84 -20.20
C ILE A 9 -28.86 29.86 -20.11
N LEU A 10 -28.33 29.73 -18.90
CA LEU A 10 -26.89 29.50 -18.71
C LEU A 10 -26.64 27.99 -18.63
N ALA A 11 -25.96 27.50 -19.66
CA ALA A 11 -25.58 26.12 -19.87
C ALA A 11 -24.91 25.51 -18.63
N GLY A 12 -25.51 24.44 -18.10
CA GLY A 12 -24.86 23.58 -17.13
C GLY A 12 -23.75 22.79 -17.81
N LEU A 13 -22.51 23.23 -17.64
CA LEU A 13 -21.35 22.36 -17.86
C LEU A 13 -21.36 21.33 -16.72
N ALA A 14 -21.89 20.14 -16.99
CA ALA A 14 -21.64 18.96 -16.19
C ALA A 14 -20.17 18.58 -16.37
N ILE A 15 -19.31 19.07 -15.47
CA ILE A 15 -17.95 18.57 -15.31
C ILE A 15 -18.08 17.10 -14.90
N SER A 16 -17.79 16.20 -15.83
CA SER A 16 -17.68 14.76 -15.57
C SER A 16 -16.52 14.57 -14.60
N CYS A 17 -16.86 14.33 -13.34
CA CYS A 17 -15.92 13.85 -12.35
C CYS A 17 -15.73 12.35 -12.62
N GLN A 18 -14.78 11.99 -13.51
CA GLN A 18 -14.30 10.62 -13.55
C GLN A 18 -13.49 10.38 -12.27
N LYS A 19 -14.19 10.01 -11.19
CA LYS A 19 -13.56 9.30 -10.10
C LYS A 19 -13.01 8.01 -10.70
N ASN A 20 -11.72 7.79 -10.48
CA ASN A 20 -11.10 6.49 -10.65
C ASN A 20 -11.69 5.57 -9.58
N GLU A 21 -12.96 5.18 -9.76
CA GLU A 21 -13.61 4.12 -9.02
C GLU A 21 -12.86 2.87 -9.47
N ILE A 22 -11.96 2.32 -8.63
CA ILE A 22 -11.68 0.89 -8.71
C ILE A 22 -13.06 0.26 -8.74
N VAL A 23 -13.37 -0.42 -9.84
CA VAL A 23 -14.73 -0.85 -10.14
C VAL A 23 -15.15 -1.74 -8.97
N THR A 24 -15.98 -1.21 -8.08
CA THR A 24 -16.49 -1.93 -6.89
C THR A 24 -17.17 -3.24 -7.29
N SER A 25 -17.52 -3.38 -8.58
CA SER A 25 -18.00 -4.63 -9.15
C SER A 25 -16.98 -5.77 -9.11
N GLU A 26 -15.67 -5.52 -9.09
CA GLU A 26 -14.62 -6.54 -9.10
C GLU A 26 -14.20 -7.01 -7.71
N LEU A 27 -14.49 -6.22 -6.67
CA LEU A 27 -14.15 -6.55 -5.27
C LEU A 27 -15.28 -7.34 -4.61
N THR A 28 -14.93 -8.24 -3.68
CA THR A 28 -15.93 -8.95 -2.86
C THR A 28 -16.54 -8.04 -1.79
N GLY A 29 -15.83 -6.96 -1.43
CA GLY A 29 -16.14 -6.09 -0.30
C GLY A 29 -15.33 -6.41 0.96
N ASN A 30 -14.65 -7.56 1.00
CA ASN A 30 -13.73 -7.88 2.10
C ASN A 30 -12.43 -7.09 1.93
N GLN A 31 -12.01 -6.43 3.00
CA GLN A 31 -10.75 -5.68 3.04
C GLN A 31 -10.11 -5.72 4.44
N THR A 32 -8.79 -5.64 4.49
CA THR A 32 -8.04 -5.44 5.74
C THR A 32 -7.03 -4.31 5.56
N THR A 33 -7.00 -3.41 6.52
CA THR A 33 -6.11 -2.25 6.54
C THR A 33 -5.04 -2.41 7.61
N TYR A 34 -3.79 -2.16 7.25
CA TYR A 34 -2.65 -2.13 8.17
C TYR A 34 -1.97 -0.76 8.13
N ALA A 35 -1.53 -0.28 9.30
CA ALA A 35 -0.77 0.95 9.41
C ALA A 35 0.69 0.72 9.00
N LEU A 36 1.26 1.69 8.30
CA LEU A 36 2.67 1.77 7.96
C LEU A 36 3.28 2.92 8.76
N GLN A 37 4.09 2.58 9.76
CA GLN A 37 4.71 3.56 10.65
C GLN A 37 6.04 4.06 10.09
N GLN A 38 6.39 5.30 10.44
CA GLN A 38 7.70 5.87 10.14
C GLN A 38 8.82 4.98 10.66
N SER A 39 9.80 4.73 9.79
CA SER A 39 10.87 3.76 10.02
C SER A 39 12.29 4.32 9.84
N SER A 40 12.41 5.61 9.53
CA SER A 40 13.68 6.30 9.32
C SER A 40 13.60 7.77 9.77
N GLN A 41 14.63 8.57 9.45
CA GLN A 41 14.63 10.01 9.66
C GLN A 41 13.61 10.78 8.80
N TYR A 42 13.11 10.16 7.73
CA TYR A 42 12.08 10.75 6.87
C TYR A 42 10.72 10.57 7.53
N SER A 43 9.95 11.64 7.64
CA SER A 43 8.59 11.64 8.23
C SER A 43 7.56 11.03 7.29
N VAL A 44 7.77 9.77 6.88
CA VAL A 44 6.92 9.03 5.95
C VAL A 44 6.10 8.00 6.72
N SER A 45 4.80 7.99 6.51
CA SER A 45 3.88 7.02 7.13
C SER A 45 2.62 6.87 6.28
N GLY A 46 1.79 5.88 6.57
CA GLY A 46 0.55 5.70 5.83
C GLY A 46 -0.13 4.38 6.11
N THR A 47 -0.75 3.81 5.07
CA THR A 47 -1.48 2.54 5.16
C THR A 47 -1.25 1.66 3.94
N VAL A 48 -1.40 0.35 4.17
CA VAL A 48 -1.65 -0.62 3.11
C VAL A 48 -3.03 -1.24 3.35
N VAL A 49 -3.83 -1.30 2.29
CA VAL A 49 -5.14 -1.97 2.27
C VAL A 49 -5.05 -3.14 1.32
N PHE A 50 -5.39 -4.33 1.80
CA PHE A 50 -5.61 -5.49 0.95
C PHE A 50 -7.10 -5.68 0.75
N ASN A 51 -7.55 -5.65 -0.50
CA ASN A 51 -8.92 -5.92 -0.89
C ASN A 51 -9.00 -7.29 -1.56
N GLU A 52 -10.01 -8.08 -1.22
CA GLU A 52 -10.28 -9.34 -1.89
C GLU A 52 -11.03 -9.10 -3.20
N ARG A 53 -10.56 -9.71 -4.29
CA ARG A 53 -11.18 -9.64 -5.60
C ARG A 53 -11.99 -10.90 -5.89
N LYS A 54 -13.07 -10.75 -6.67
CA LYS A 54 -13.95 -11.86 -7.10
C LYS A 54 -13.26 -12.85 -8.04
N ASP A 55 -12.17 -12.44 -8.69
CA ASP A 55 -11.36 -13.29 -9.57
C ASP A 55 -10.32 -14.13 -8.80
N GLY A 56 -10.37 -14.13 -7.46
CA GLY A 56 -9.45 -14.87 -6.59
C GLY A 56 -8.11 -14.17 -6.36
N LYS A 57 -7.90 -12.98 -6.94
CA LYS A 57 -6.73 -12.16 -6.67
C LYS A 57 -6.91 -11.29 -5.42
N ILE A 58 -5.80 -10.72 -5.01
CA ILE A 58 -5.70 -9.71 -3.96
C ILE A 58 -5.30 -8.41 -4.62
N ASN A 59 -5.94 -7.32 -4.21
CA ASN A 59 -5.58 -5.96 -4.60
C ASN A 59 -4.93 -5.26 -3.39
N ALA A 60 -3.63 -5.00 -3.46
CA ALA A 60 -2.92 -4.20 -2.47
C ALA A 60 -2.90 -2.73 -2.90
N VAL A 61 -3.42 -1.84 -2.08
CA VAL A 61 -3.41 -0.39 -2.28
C VAL A 61 -2.61 0.25 -1.15
N ILE A 62 -1.56 0.98 -1.50
CA ILE A 62 -0.73 1.71 -0.54
C ILE A 62 -0.99 3.21 -0.70
N LYS A 63 -1.09 3.89 0.43
CA LYS A 63 -1.13 5.35 0.50
C LYS A 63 -0.15 5.82 1.57
N LEU A 64 0.83 6.62 1.18
CA LEU A 64 1.82 7.26 2.04
C LEU A 64 1.63 8.78 2.06
N GLU A 65 2.04 9.38 3.17
CA GLU A 65 2.13 10.81 3.40
C GLU A 65 3.58 11.18 3.73
N GLY A 66 3.97 12.44 3.52
CA GLY A 66 5.33 12.92 3.78
C GLY A 66 6.32 12.74 2.63
N LEU A 67 5.83 12.48 1.41
CA LEU A 67 6.62 12.35 0.19
C LEU A 67 6.45 13.58 -0.71
N HIS A 68 7.54 14.06 -1.29
CA HIS A 68 7.56 15.27 -2.12
C HIS A 68 8.50 15.16 -3.33
N GLU A 69 9.10 14.00 -3.57
CA GLU A 69 10.11 13.78 -4.60
C GLU A 69 9.60 12.82 -5.67
N ASP A 70 9.99 13.03 -6.92
CA ASP A 70 9.64 12.14 -8.03
C ASP A 70 10.50 10.87 -8.03
N LEU A 71 10.27 10.03 -7.03
CA LEU A 71 10.94 8.75 -6.82
C LEU A 71 9.97 7.59 -7.01
N LYS A 72 10.51 6.42 -7.39
CA LYS A 72 9.79 5.14 -7.34
C LYS A 72 10.32 4.36 -6.15
N LEU A 73 9.53 4.31 -5.09
CA LEU A 73 9.92 3.74 -3.81
C LEU A 73 9.60 2.24 -3.80
N PRO A 74 10.59 1.34 -3.70
CA PRO A 74 10.33 -0.10 -3.73
C PRO A 74 9.49 -0.55 -2.54
N VAL A 75 8.65 -1.55 -2.78
CA VAL A 75 7.77 -2.11 -1.76
C VAL A 75 7.94 -3.61 -1.71
N HIS A 76 8.33 -4.11 -0.55
CA HIS A 76 8.52 -5.53 -0.31
C HIS A 76 7.54 -6.04 0.74
N LEU A 77 6.95 -7.20 0.46
CA LEU A 77 6.30 -8.02 1.46
C LEU A 77 7.31 -9.09 1.91
N HIS A 78 7.62 -9.12 3.20
CA HIS A 78 8.54 -10.07 3.81
C HIS A 78 7.80 -11.06 4.71
N LEU A 79 8.34 -12.27 4.85
CA LEU A 79 7.89 -13.25 5.85
C LEU A 79 8.43 -12.89 7.24
N GLY A 80 7.58 -12.95 8.26
CA GLY A 80 7.90 -12.51 9.62
C GLY A 80 7.47 -11.06 9.91
N ASN A 81 7.70 -10.61 11.15
CA ASN A 81 7.40 -9.24 11.58
C ASN A 81 8.49 -8.24 11.14
N ILE A 82 8.23 -6.93 11.27
CA ILE A 82 9.14 -5.83 10.89
C ILE A 82 10.54 -5.89 11.52
N GLY A 83 10.69 -6.53 12.68
CA GLY A 83 11.96 -6.71 13.39
C GLY A 83 12.73 -7.98 13.01
N THR A 84 12.17 -8.79 12.11
CA THR A 84 12.82 -10.02 11.62
C THR A 84 14.00 -9.63 10.72
N THR A 85 15.22 -9.96 11.18
CA THR A 85 16.45 -9.68 10.43
C THR A 85 16.59 -10.69 9.29
N GLY A 86 16.90 -10.19 8.10
CA GLY A 86 17.12 -11.05 6.93
C GLY A 86 15.90 -11.85 6.48
N ALA A 87 14.69 -11.37 6.79
CA ALA A 87 13.44 -11.96 6.36
C ALA A 87 13.35 -12.09 4.83
N ASP A 88 12.95 -13.27 4.35
CA ASP A 88 12.78 -13.54 2.93
C ASP A 88 11.70 -12.63 2.32
N VAL A 89 11.96 -12.14 1.11
CA VAL A 89 10.98 -11.40 0.31
C VAL A 89 9.98 -12.40 -0.27
N ALA A 90 8.74 -12.35 0.20
CA ALA A 90 7.66 -13.18 -0.31
C ALA A 90 7.00 -12.59 -1.56
N LEU A 91 7.03 -11.27 -1.73
CA LEU A 91 6.46 -10.61 -2.92
C LEU A 91 7.05 -9.21 -3.12
N LEU A 92 7.34 -8.88 -4.37
CA LEU A 92 7.59 -7.51 -4.81
C LEU A 92 6.25 -6.88 -5.19
N LEU A 93 5.89 -5.78 -4.53
CA LEU A 93 4.72 -4.99 -4.89
C LEU A 93 5.15 -3.85 -5.83
N ASN A 94 4.18 -3.28 -6.55
CA ASN A 94 4.44 -2.12 -7.39
C ASN A 94 4.98 -0.96 -6.53
N PRO A 95 6.02 -0.25 -7.01
CA PRO A 95 6.65 0.82 -6.25
C PRO A 95 5.68 1.96 -5.96
N VAL A 96 5.81 2.59 -4.81
CA VAL A 96 5.07 3.82 -4.47
C VAL A 96 5.59 4.96 -5.32
N ASP A 97 4.67 5.66 -5.97
CA ASP A 97 4.95 6.90 -6.66
C ASP A 97 5.18 8.02 -5.64
N GLY A 98 6.38 8.61 -5.62
CA GLY A 98 6.80 9.58 -4.62
C GLY A 98 6.09 10.94 -4.70
N ILE A 99 5.44 11.26 -5.82
CA ILE A 99 4.64 12.49 -5.96
C ILE A 99 3.24 12.30 -5.40
N THR A 100 2.58 11.20 -5.76
CA THR A 100 1.20 10.92 -5.38
C THR A 100 1.07 10.20 -4.04
N GLY A 101 2.16 9.57 -3.59
CA GLY A 101 2.22 8.71 -2.41
C GLY A 101 1.44 7.42 -2.57
N LYS A 102 1.19 6.93 -3.79
CA LYS A 102 0.30 5.80 -4.04
C LYS A 102 0.96 4.67 -4.82
N SER A 103 0.55 3.44 -4.54
CA SER A 103 0.71 2.30 -5.45
C SER A 103 -0.45 1.33 -5.34
N GLU A 104 -0.63 0.54 -6.40
CA GLU A 104 -1.65 -0.50 -6.47
C GLU A 104 -1.05 -1.74 -7.14
N THR A 105 -1.27 -2.93 -6.57
CA THR A 105 -0.77 -4.22 -7.09
C THR A 105 -1.85 -5.28 -7.03
N ASN A 106 -2.05 -6.03 -8.13
CA ASN A 106 -2.95 -7.19 -8.16
C ASN A 106 -2.13 -8.47 -8.25
N PHE A 107 -2.35 -9.43 -7.34
CA PHE A 107 -1.56 -10.65 -7.27
C PHE A 107 -2.36 -11.83 -6.69
N ASN A 108 -1.90 -13.04 -6.96
CA ASN A 108 -2.38 -14.30 -6.36
C ASN A 108 -1.28 -15.36 -6.27
N GLN A 109 -0.02 -14.95 -6.39
CA GLN A 109 1.16 -15.80 -6.36
C GLN A 109 2.30 -15.08 -5.63
N LEU A 110 3.09 -15.82 -4.85
CA LEU A 110 4.29 -15.36 -4.19
C LEU A 110 5.54 -15.58 -5.06
N ALA A 111 6.68 -15.04 -4.64
CA ALA A 111 7.96 -15.17 -5.34
C ALA A 111 8.45 -16.62 -5.47
N ASP A 112 8.04 -17.52 -4.56
CA ASP A 112 8.31 -18.96 -4.61
C ASP A 112 7.32 -19.75 -5.49
N GLU A 113 6.56 -19.04 -6.33
CA GLU A 113 5.50 -19.54 -7.19
C GLU A 113 4.28 -20.14 -6.46
N SER A 114 4.25 -20.13 -5.12
CA SER A 114 3.11 -20.62 -4.36
C SER A 114 1.90 -19.70 -4.51
N ALA A 115 0.71 -20.29 -4.63
CA ALA A 115 -0.53 -19.54 -4.70
C ALA A 115 -0.88 -18.91 -3.34
N ILE A 116 -1.36 -17.67 -3.36
CA ILE A 116 -1.82 -16.92 -2.20
C ILE A 116 -3.20 -16.32 -2.48
N ASP A 117 -4.14 -16.51 -1.56
CA ASP A 117 -5.44 -15.85 -1.58
C ASP A 117 -5.57 -14.86 -0.41
N TYR A 118 -6.63 -14.06 -0.44
CA TYR A 118 -6.88 -13.04 0.57
C TYR A 118 -6.92 -13.61 1.99
N LYS A 119 -7.61 -14.73 2.18
CA LYS A 119 -7.77 -15.38 3.49
C LYS A 119 -6.41 -15.83 4.03
N ARG A 120 -5.55 -16.41 3.20
CA ARG A 120 -4.21 -16.83 3.61
C ARG A 120 -3.31 -15.63 3.87
N LEU A 121 -3.39 -14.57 3.07
CA LEU A 121 -2.59 -13.36 3.27
C LEU A 121 -2.88 -12.70 4.64
N ILE A 122 -4.15 -12.53 5.02
CA ILE A 122 -4.50 -11.89 6.30
C ILE A 122 -4.21 -12.77 7.53
N ASN A 123 -3.78 -14.02 7.32
CA ASN A 123 -3.30 -14.92 8.37
C ASN A 123 -1.81 -15.26 8.21
N LEU A 124 -1.12 -14.62 7.27
CA LEU A 124 0.31 -14.81 7.06
C LEU A 124 1.08 -14.04 8.14
N GLU A 125 2.12 -14.65 8.70
CA GLU A 125 3.10 -13.92 9.49
C GLU A 125 4.01 -13.16 8.51
N ALA A 126 3.71 -11.88 8.29
CA ALA A 126 4.42 -11.06 7.31
C ALA A 126 4.48 -9.59 7.71
N CYS A 127 5.27 -8.82 6.96
CA CYS A 127 5.32 -7.36 7.06
C CYS A 127 5.53 -6.73 5.68
N VAL A 128 5.12 -5.46 5.56
CA VAL A 128 5.39 -4.62 4.39
C VAL A 128 6.45 -3.59 4.75
N LYS A 129 7.45 -3.41 3.89
CA LYS A 129 8.52 -2.41 4.02
C LYS A 129 8.64 -1.59 2.74
N ILE A 130 8.76 -0.29 2.89
CA ILE A 130 8.93 0.67 1.80
C ILE A 130 10.33 1.24 1.89
N HIS A 131 11.11 1.10 0.82
CA HIS A 131 12.50 1.49 0.75
C HIS A 131 12.68 2.84 0.05
N LEU A 132 13.76 3.56 0.36
CA LEU A 132 14.10 4.81 -0.33
C LEU A 132 14.53 4.56 -1.78
N GLY A 133 15.27 3.48 -2.03
CA GLY A 133 15.75 3.11 -3.34
C GLY A 133 15.86 1.60 -3.53
N ASP A 134 16.04 1.18 -4.78
CA ASP A 134 16.21 -0.20 -5.19
C ASP A 134 17.67 -0.61 -5.39
N THR A 135 18.61 0.32 -5.24
CA THR A 135 20.05 0.09 -5.42
C THR A 135 20.89 0.89 -4.43
N GLY A 136 22.13 0.46 -4.20
CA GLY A 136 23.07 1.16 -3.31
C GLY A 136 22.61 1.22 -1.84
N ALA A 137 23.08 2.24 -1.13
CA ALA A 137 22.78 2.45 0.28
C ALA A 137 21.29 2.75 0.55
N ASP A 138 20.58 3.25 -0.46
CA ASP A 138 19.17 3.60 -0.33
C ASP A 138 18.26 2.37 -0.22
N ARG A 139 18.75 1.18 -0.61
CA ARG A 139 18.06 -0.09 -0.34
C ARG A 139 17.95 -0.40 1.15
N ASP A 140 18.88 0.08 1.96
CA ASP A 140 18.89 -0.23 3.39
C ASP A 140 18.05 0.78 4.20
N VAL A 141 17.58 1.85 3.56
CA VAL A 141 16.76 2.89 4.19
C VAL A 141 15.28 2.54 4.05
N VAL A 142 14.70 2.01 5.13
CA VAL A 142 13.25 1.74 5.22
C VAL A 142 12.52 3.01 5.64
N LEU A 143 11.75 3.61 4.73
CA LEU A 143 10.97 4.83 4.95
C LEU A 143 9.80 4.58 5.90
N ALA A 144 9.00 3.56 5.58
CA ALA A 144 7.85 3.15 6.38
C ALA A 144 7.69 1.62 6.37
N ALA A 145 7.13 1.06 7.43
CA ALA A 145 6.92 -0.37 7.56
C ALA A 145 5.71 -0.71 8.43
N GLY A 146 5.12 -1.89 8.22
CA GLY A 146 3.99 -2.35 9.02
C GLY A 146 3.90 -3.86 9.07
N ASN A 147 3.58 -4.39 10.24
CA ASN A 147 3.21 -5.80 10.39
C ASN A 147 1.85 -6.04 9.69
N ILE A 148 1.71 -7.20 9.07
CA ILE A 148 0.46 -7.65 8.45
C ILE A 148 0.09 -9.05 8.98
N GLY A 149 -1.18 -9.41 8.80
CA GLY A 149 -1.72 -10.69 9.22
C GLY A 149 -1.41 -11.00 10.68
N SER A 150 -0.89 -12.21 10.94
CA SER A 150 -0.60 -12.66 12.31
C SER A 150 0.50 -11.86 13.00
N SER A 151 1.40 -11.20 12.25
CA SER A 151 2.46 -10.36 12.83
C SER A 151 1.91 -9.14 13.58
N VAL A 152 0.67 -8.70 13.30
CA VAL A 152 0.06 -7.56 14.01
C VAL A 152 -0.11 -7.88 15.49
N SER A 153 -0.52 -9.11 15.83
CA SER A 153 -0.72 -9.54 17.22
C SER A 153 0.58 -9.89 17.94
N VAL A 154 1.67 -10.07 17.19
CA VAL A 154 3.02 -10.39 17.72
C VAL A 154 3.78 -9.11 18.12
N SER A 155 3.19 -7.92 17.97
CA SER A 155 3.77 -6.70 18.55
C SER A 155 3.76 -6.79 20.08
N THR A 156 4.91 -7.14 20.65
CA THR A 156 5.17 -7.36 22.07
C THR A 156 4.57 -6.25 22.95
N PRO A 157 3.75 -6.60 23.96
CA PRO A 157 3.33 -5.64 24.99
C PRO A 157 4.57 -5.07 25.71
N GLY A 158 4.92 -3.81 25.43
CA GLY A 158 5.94 -3.06 26.18
C GLY A 158 7.33 -2.90 25.53
N GLY A 159 7.57 -3.43 24.33
CA GLY A 159 8.84 -3.25 23.61
C GLY A 159 8.68 -2.42 22.34
N ARG A 160 9.51 -1.40 22.13
CA ARG A 160 9.65 -0.80 20.80
C ARG A 160 10.29 -1.86 19.90
N VAL A 161 9.50 -2.52 19.06
CA VAL A 161 10.04 -3.42 18.03
C VAL A 161 10.77 -2.55 17.02
N GLY A 162 12.11 -2.62 17.01
CA GLY A 162 12.92 -1.96 15.99
C GLY A 162 12.66 -2.58 14.61
N ILE A 163 12.70 -1.77 13.56
CA ILE A 163 12.61 -2.26 12.19
C ILE A 163 13.99 -2.80 11.78
N ALA A 164 14.04 -4.05 11.36
CA ALA A 164 15.28 -4.69 10.91
C ALA A 164 15.57 -4.36 9.44
N VAL A 165 16.85 -4.21 9.12
CA VAL A 165 17.34 -4.07 7.74
C VAL A 165 17.10 -5.38 6.99
N CYS A 166 16.74 -5.26 5.72
CA CYS A 166 16.53 -6.40 4.85
C CYS A 166 17.87 -7.06 4.48
N LYS A 167 17.83 -8.34 4.09
CA LYS A 167 19.03 -8.98 3.54
C LYS A 167 19.35 -8.28 2.21
N SER A 168 20.59 -7.85 2.03
CA SER A 168 21.09 -7.44 0.73
C SER A 168 21.14 -8.66 -0.19
N GLU A 169 20.47 -8.57 -1.34
CA GLU A 169 20.47 -9.60 -2.39
C GLU A 169 21.78 -9.56 -3.19
#